data_AF-A0A518DBR1-F1
#
_entry.id   AF-A0A518DBR1-F1
#
_cell.length_a   1.000
_cell.length_b   1.000
_cell.length_c   1.000
_cell.angle_alpha   90.00
_cell.angle_beta   90.00
_cell.angle_gamma   90.00
#
_symmetry.space_group_name_H-M   'P 1'
#
loop_
_entity.id
_entity.type
_entity.pdbx_description
1 polymer ?
#
loop_
_entity_poly.entity_id
_entity_poly.type
_entity_poly.pdbx_seq_one_letter_code
_entity_poly.pdbx_strand_id
1 'polypeptide(L)'
;MVKDVAAAVGASRQSVSAWRKRSGSRGEQAKALAAKPQHVPECRLSGPQRTRLKRLLRAGPRCVAQLVELEFGVSYHPSHLGRLLHTRGFSCQKPVRRSREQGPAAVQAWREQK
;
A
#
# COMPACT_ATOMS: atom_id res chain seq x y z
N MET A 1 -19.80 -22.23 33.14
CA MET A 1 -18.42 -21.70 33.06
C MET A 1 -18.04 -21.18 31.66
N VAL A 2 -17.86 -22.01 30.61
CA VAL A 2 -17.48 -21.49 29.26
C VAL A 2 -18.59 -20.61 28.63
N LYS A 3 -19.86 -20.96 28.84
CA LYS A 3 -21.02 -20.19 28.37
C LYS A 3 -21.08 -18.79 28.99
N ASP A 4 -20.87 -18.71 30.30
CA ASP A 4 -21.00 -17.47 31.06
C ASP A 4 -19.82 -16.52 30.76
N VAL A 5 -18.61 -17.07 30.63
CA VAL A 5 -17.43 -16.32 30.18
C VAL A 5 -17.61 -15.79 28.75
N ALA A 6 -18.13 -16.62 27.84
CA ALA A 6 -18.40 -16.22 26.45
C ALA A 6 -19.39 -15.05 26.36
N ALA A 7 -20.46 -15.10 27.17
CA ALA A 7 -21.44 -14.01 27.26
C ALA A 7 -20.82 -12.73 27.85
N ALA A 8 -20.01 -12.85 28.91
CA ALA A 8 -19.38 -11.71 29.57
C ALA A 8 -18.34 -10.99 28.69
N VAL A 9 -17.61 -11.72 27.84
CA VAL A 9 -16.56 -11.14 26.96
C VAL A 9 -17.01 -10.91 25.53
N GLY A 10 -18.29 -11.18 25.20
CA GLY A 10 -18.83 -10.99 23.85
C GLY A 10 -18.17 -11.86 22.79
N ALA A 11 -17.64 -13.03 23.14
CA ALA A 11 -16.97 -13.96 22.22
C ALA A 11 -17.78 -15.24 22.02
N SER A 12 -17.48 -15.99 20.96
CA SER A 12 -18.10 -17.29 20.75
C SER A 12 -17.66 -18.31 21.81
N ARG A 13 -18.53 -19.27 22.15
CA ARG A 13 -18.17 -20.41 23.03
C ARG A 13 -16.98 -21.21 22.51
N GLN A 14 -16.84 -21.30 21.18
CA GLN A 14 -15.71 -21.97 20.52
C GLN A 14 -14.40 -21.21 20.76
N SER A 15 -14.40 -19.88 20.63
CA SER A 15 -13.23 -19.03 20.90
C SER A 15 -12.76 -19.17 22.34
N VAL A 16 -13.67 -19.11 23.32
CA VAL A 16 -13.34 -19.27 24.75
C VAL A 16 -12.81 -20.68 25.04
N SER A 17 -13.38 -21.72 24.42
CA SER A 17 -12.87 -23.09 24.56
C SER A 17 -11.47 -23.25 23.99
N ALA A 18 -11.20 -22.66 22.81
CA ALA A 18 -9.88 -22.66 22.19
C ALA A 18 -8.84 -21.90 23.02
N TRP A 19 -9.23 -20.74 23.59
CA TRP A 19 -8.36 -19.98 24.47
C TRP A 19 -8.00 -20.74 25.73
N ARG A 20 -8.99 -21.36 26.40
CA ARG A 20 -8.77 -22.19 27.59
C ARG A 20 -7.81 -23.35 27.33
N LYS A 21 -7.95 -24.04 26.19
CA LYS A 21 -7.03 -25.10 25.77
C LYS A 21 -5.61 -24.57 25.55
N ARG A 22 -5.48 -23.38 24.97
CA ARG A 22 -4.20 -22.76 24.61
C ARG A 22 -3.50 -22.07 25.78
N SER A 23 -4.23 -21.57 26.77
CA SER A 23 -3.67 -20.92 27.97
C SER A 23 -3.35 -21.89 29.11
N GLY A 24 -3.86 -23.13 29.05
CA GLY A 24 -3.81 -24.08 30.16
C GLY A 24 -4.83 -23.76 31.26
N SER A 25 -4.90 -24.63 32.27
CA SER A 25 -5.92 -24.61 33.34
C SER A 25 -5.84 -23.39 34.26
N ARG A 26 -4.65 -22.78 34.40
CA ARG A 26 -4.38 -21.62 35.26
C ARG A 26 -3.74 -20.43 34.53
N GLY A 27 -3.81 -20.39 33.20
CA GLY A 27 -3.16 -19.32 32.42
C GLY A 27 -1.64 -19.43 32.37
N GLU A 28 -1.09 -20.60 32.70
CA GLU A 28 0.34 -20.94 32.65
C GLU A 28 0.96 -20.63 31.28
N GLN A 29 0.15 -20.65 30.22
CA GLN A 29 0.55 -20.36 28.84
C GLN A 29 -0.17 -19.12 28.30
N ALA A 30 -0.44 -18.10 29.12
CA ALA A 30 -1.11 -16.87 28.68
C ALA A 30 -0.41 -16.19 27.47
N LYS A 31 0.91 -16.28 27.37
CA LYS A 31 1.69 -15.82 26.19
C LYS A 31 1.28 -16.50 24.88
N ALA A 32 0.71 -17.71 24.92
CA ALA A 32 0.20 -18.40 23.73
C ALA A 32 -1.06 -17.76 23.14
N LEU A 33 -1.74 -16.88 23.90
CA LEU A 33 -2.86 -16.06 23.42
C LEU A 33 -2.42 -14.69 22.91
N ALA A 34 -1.12 -14.34 23.04
CA ALA A 34 -0.62 -13.09 22.51
C ALA A 34 -0.90 -12.99 21.01
N ALA A 35 -1.40 -11.84 20.59
CA ALA A 35 -1.59 -11.55 19.17
C ALA A 35 -0.26 -11.69 18.45
N LYS A 36 -0.19 -12.60 17.48
CA LYS A 36 0.95 -12.68 16.58
C LYS A 36 0.80 -11.57 15.54
N PRO A 37 1.82 -10.71 15.34
CA PRO A 37 1.78 -9.74 14.26
C PRO A 37 1.48 -10.47 12.95
N GLN A 38 0.52 -9.94 12.19
CA GLN A 38 0.27 -10.45 10.86
C GLN A 38 1.56 -10.27 10.04
N HIS A 39 1.98 -11.32 9.32
CA HIS A 39 3.10 -11.19 8.41
C HIS A 39 2.77 -10.14 7.35
N VAL A 40 3.51 -9.04 7.38
CA VAL A 40 3.44 -8.01 6.35
C VAL A 40 4.63 -8.22 5.43
N PRO A 41 4.43 -8.63 4.16
CA PRO A 41 5.54 -8.80 3.25
C PRO A 41 6.30 -7.47 3.08
N GLU A 42 7.63 -7.55 3.17
CA GLU A 42 8.48 -6.38 3.01
C GLU A 42 8.36 -5.82 1.59
N CYS A 43 8.43 -4.49 1.48
CA CYS A 43 8.44 -3.82 0.20
C CYS A 43 9.74 -4.18 -0.54
N ARG A 44 9.63 -4.85 -1.70
CA ARG A 44 10.79 -5.25 -2.52
C ARG A 44 11.68 -4.07 -2.96
N LEU A 45 11.14 -2.84 -2.97
CA LEU A 45 11.92 -1.63 -3.17
C LEU A 45 12.46 -1.07 -1.85
N SER A 46 13.78 -0.91 -1.77
CA SER A 46 14.46 -0.30 -0.62
C SER A 46 14.12 1.19 -0.47
N GLY A 47 14.45 1.79 0.68
CA GLY A 47 14.33 3.25 0.90
C GLY A 47 14.97 4.08 -0.22
N PRO A 48 16.26 3.87 -0.52
CA PRO A 48 16.95 4.60 -1.59
C PRO A 48 16.33 4.41 -2.99
N GLN A 49 15.96 3.18 -3.35
CA GLN A 49 15.32 2.89 -4.64
C GLN A 49 13.99 3.64 -4.78
N ARG A 50 13.20 3.72 -3.70
CA ARG A 50 11.96 4.50 -3.68
C ARG A 50 12.21 5.99 -3.92
N THR A 51 13.26 6.57 -3.30
CA THR A 51 13.64 7.97 -3.54
C THR A 51 14.07 8.21 -4.99
N ARG A 52 14.82 7.28 -5.59
CA ARG A 52 15.19 7.34 -7.01
C ARG A 52 13.96 7.21 -7.92
N LEU A 53 13.05 6.29 -7.64
CA LEU A 53 11.79 6.15 -8.37
C LEU A 53 10.97 7.46 -8.34
N LYS A 54 10.91 8.15 -7.18
CA LYS A 54 10.23 9.46 -7.08
C LYS A 54 10.79 10.49 -8.08
N ARG A 55 12.12 10.54 -8.23
CA ARG A 55 12.77 11.46 -9.19
C ARG A 55 12.46 11.07 -10.63
N LEU A 56 12.55 9.78 -10.95
CA LEU A 56 12.27 9.29 -12.31
C LEU A 56 10.82 9.56 -12.75
N LEU A 57 9.87 9.44 -11.83
CA LEU A 57 8.45 9.74 -12.11
C LEU A 57 8.18 11.24 -12.29
N ARG A 58 9.00 12.12 -11.72
CA ARG A 58 8.88 13.58 -11.95
C ARG A 58 9.34 14.00 -13.36
N ALA A 59 10.19 13.19 -14.01
CA ALA A 59 10.70 13.49 -15.34
C ALA A 59 9.65 13.33 -16.46
N GLY A 60 8.50 12.72 -16.18
CA GLY A 60 7.41 12.59 -17.13
C GLY A 60 6.62 11.29 -17.00
N PRO A 61 5.54 11.14 -17.79
CA PRO A 61 4.74 9.92 -17.81
C PRO A 61 5.58 8.73 -18.31
N ARG A 62 5.58 7.64 -17.54
CA ARG A 62 6.28 6.38 -17.87
C ARG A 62 5.45 5.18 -17.46
N CYS A 63 5.65 4.04 -18.12
CA CYS A 63 5.17 2.76 -17.62
C CYS A 63 5.95 2.38 -16.36
N VAL A 64 5.35 2.57 -15.18
CA VAL A 64 6.08 2.44 -13.90
C VAL A 64 6.53 1.01 -13.62
N ALA A 65 5.77 0.00 -14.06
CA ALA A 65 6.17 -1.40 -13.90
C ALA A 65 7.46 -1.71 -14.67
N GLN A 66 7.51 -1.34 -15.95
CA GLN A 66 8.70 -1.48 -16.79
C GLN A 66 9.88 -0.67 -16.25
N LEU A 67 9.63 0.57 -15.82
CA LEU A 67 10.67 1.41 -15.22
C LEU A 67 11.29 0.74 -13.99
N VAL A 68 10.48 0.16 -13.12
CA VAL A 68 10.94 -0.50 -11.89
C VAL A 68 11.72 -1.78 -12.21
N GLU A 69 11.28 -2.54 -13.21
CA GLU A 69 11.99 -3.72 -13.69
C GLU A 69 13.36 -3.36 -14.29
N LEU A 70 13.42 -2.34 -15.14
CA LEU A 70 14.66 -1.89 -15.79
C LEU A 70 15.66 -1.24 -14.82
N GLU A 71 15.18 -0.37 -13.91
CA GLU A 71 16.06 0.41 -13.02
C GLU A 71 16.48 -0.34 -11.77
N PHE A 72 15.66 -1.29 -11.30
CA PHE A 72 15.87 -1.95 -10.01
C PHE A 72 15.91 -3.48 -10.10
N GLY A 73 15.62 -4.09 -11.25
CA GLY A 73 15.56 -5.54 -11.41
C GLY A 73 14.41 -6.19 -10.65
N VAL A 74 13.42 -5.40 -10.21
CA VAL A 74 12.29 -5.89 -9.41
C VAL A 74 11.05 -5.94 -10.27
N SER A 75 10.46 -7.13 -10.42
CA SER A 75 9.16 -7.26 -11.08
C SER A 75 8.02 -7.12 -10.08
N TYR A 76 7.01 -6.34 -10.46
CA TYR A 76 5.74 -6.20 -9.75
C TYR A 76 4.57 -6.44 -10.68
N HIS A 77 3.54 -7.11 -10.17
CA HIS A 77 2.22 -7.06 -10.80
C HIS A 77 1.68 -5.61 -10.76
N PRO A 78 1.10 -5.07 -11.85
CA PRO A 78 0.64 -3.68 -11.91
C PRO A 78 -0.28 -3.27 -10.75
N SER A 79 -1.20 -4.14 -10.34
CA SER A 79 -2.09 -3.89 -9.19
C SER A 79 -1.36 -3.71 -7.88
N HIS A 80 -0.30 -4.50 -7.62
CA HIS A 80 0.51 -4.39 -6.41
C HIS A 80 1.35 -3.12 -6.43
N LEU A 81 1.91 -2.78 -7.58
CA LEU A 81 2.69 -1.56 -7.76
C LEU A 81 1.81 -0.32 -7.57
N GLY A 82 0.60 -0.31 -8.14
CA GLY A 82 -0.36 0.78 -7.94
C GLY A 82 -0.70 1.00 -6.47
N ARG A 83 -1.00 -0.09 -5.72
CA ARG A 83 -1.26 -0.01 -4.28
C ARG A 83 -0.05 0.47 -3.48
N LEU A 84 1.15 0.00 -3.83
CA LEU A 84 2.41 0.44 -3.23
C LEU A 84 2.66 1.94 -3.45
N LEU A 85 2.40 2.43 -4.66
CA LEU A 85 2.55 3.85 -4.99
C LEU A 85 1.52 4.69 -4.22
N HIS A 86 0.25 4.26 -4.17
CA HIS A 86 -0.82 4.97 -3.47
C HIS A 86 -0.54 5.12 -1.97
N THR A 87 -0.15 4.03 -1.29
CA THR A 87 0.23 4.06 0.13
C THR A 87 1.43 4.96 0.44
N ARG A 88 2.15 5.42 -0.59
CA ARG A 88 3.32 6.31 -0.48
C ARG A 88 3.04 7.73 -0.99
N GLY A 89 1.77 8.06 -1.18
CA GLY A 89 1.30 9.39 -1.58
C GLY A 89 1.41 9.67 -3.07
N PHE A 90 1.66 8.66 -3.91
CA PHE A 90 1.56 8.83 -5.36
C PHE A 90 0.12 8.65 -5.82
N SER A 91 -0.37 9.62 -6.58
CA SER A 91 -1.61 9.51 -7.34
C SER A 91 -1.30 9.49 -8.83
N CYS A 92 -2.17 8.82 -9.61
CA CYS A 92 -2.14 8.90 -11.06
C CYS A 92 -2.32 10.36 -11.47
N GLN A 93 -1.27 10.96 -12.02
CA GLN A 93 -1.36 12.34 -12.52
C GLN A 93 -2.13 12.34 -13.83
N LYS A 94 -3.26 13.04 -13.85
CA LYS A 94 -4.00 13.28 -15.09
C LYS A 94 -3.20 14.31 -15.89
N PRO A 95 -2.73 14.00 -17.11
CA PRO A 95 -2.07 14.97 -17.95
C PRO A 95 -2.99 16.17 -18.18
N VAL A 96 -2.42 17.37 -18.23
CA VAL A 96 -3.18 18.57 -18.59
C VAL A 96 -3.78 18.35 -19.98
N ARG A 97 -5.09 18.52 -20.10
CA ARG A 97 -5.80 18.36 -21.36
C ARG A 97 -5.36 19.48 -22.30
N ARG A 98 -4.58 19.14 -23.33
CA ARG A 98 -4.22 20.06 -24.43
C ARG A 98 -4.97 19.65 -25.69
N SER A 99 -5.58 20.62 -26.38
CA SER A 99 -6.11 20.36 -27.73
C SER A 99 -4.95 20.11 -28.69
N ARG A 100 -5.16 19.23 -29.68
CA ARG A 100 -4.14 18.97 -30.73
C ARG A 100 -3.84 20.22 -31.55
N GLU A 101 -4.80 21.12 -31.67
CA GLU A 101 -4.70 22.39 -32.40
C GLU A 101 -4.06 23.51 -31.57
N GLN A 102 -3.89 23.29 -30.26
CA GLN A 102 -3.37 24.32 -29.36
C GLN A 102 -1.85 24.45 -29.48
N GLY A 103 -1.43 25.32 -30.41
CA GLY A 103 -0.02 25.69 -30.61
C GLY A 103 0.51 26.60 -29.49
N PRO A 104 1.69 26.31 -28.90
CA PRO A 104 2.26 27.14 -27.82
C PRO A 104 2.46 28.61 -28.23
N ALA A 105 2.88 28.86 -29.46
CA ALA A 105 3.10 30.21 -30.00
C ALA A 105 1.79 30.98 -30.18
N ALA A 106 0.75 30.34 -30.73
CA ALA A 106 -0.56 30.97 -30.93
C ALA A 106 -1.24 31.33 -29.60
N VAL A 107 -1.07 30.49 -28.57
CA VAL A 107 -1.60 30.78 -27.22
C VAL A 107 -0.86 31.94 -26.56
N GLN A 108 0.46 32.04 -26.73
CA GLN A 108 1.23 33.17 -26.18
C GLN A 108 0.85 34.48 -26.85
N ALA A 109 0.83 34.52 -28.19
CA ALA A 109 0.41 35.70 -28.95
C ALA A 109 -0.99 36.20 -28.55
N TRP A 110 -1.96 35.29 -28.34
CA TRP A 110 -3.30 35.66 -27.89
C TRP A 110 -3.33 36.23 -26.46
N ARG A 111 -2.44 35.76 -25.56
CA ARG A 111 -2.35 36.28 -24.19
C ARG A 111 -1.69 37.65 -24.11
N GLU A 112 -0.74 37.93 -25.00
CA GLU A 112 0.00 39.20 -25.06
C GLU A 112 -0.78 40.32 -25.76
N GLN A 113 -1.73 39.99 -26.65
CA GLN A 113 -2.63 40.95 -27.29
C GLN A 113 -3.83 41.39 -26.41
N LYS A 114 -3.85 40.97 -25.14
CA LYS A 114 -4.96 41.19 -24.20
C LYS A 114 -4.61 42.22 -23.15
#